data_AF-A0A821C265-F1
#
_entry.id   AF-A0A821C265-F1
#
_cell.length_a   1.000
_cell.length_b   1.000
_cell.length_c   1.000
_cell.angle_alpha   90.00
_cell.angle_beta   90.00
_cell.angle_gamma   90.00
#
_symmetry.space_group_name_H-M   'P 1'
#
loop_
_entity.id
_entity.type
_entity.pdbx_description
1 polymer ?
#
loop_
_entity_poly.entity_id
_entity_poly.type
_entity_poly.pdbx_seq_one_letter_code
_entity_poly.pdbx_strand_id
1 'polypeptide(L)'
;TKQKGKKPPKTTTSDKDSSSTTNRFRGGELIFNRILHDKTIDRSKVIIGYEDRFTGIHEIAFNEFKKVHEHEYGVPMHRLRHFKINGEVVWDRTNK
;
A
#
# COMPACT_ATOMS: atom_id res chain seq x y z
N THR A 1 -14.67 -28.23 28.80
CA THR A 1 -14.82 -26.87 29.36
C THR A 1 -13.63 -26.00 29.01
N LYS A 2 -13.88 -24.91 28.25
CA LYS A 2 -13.22 -23.58 28.31
C LYS A 2 -11.81 -23.33 27.73
N GLN A 3 -11.82 -22.84 26.49
CA GLN A 3 -11.17 -21.63 25.90
C GLN A 3 -9.91 -20.98 26.57
N LYS A 4 -8.89 -20.72 25.74
CA LYS A 4 -7.84 -19.68 25.89
C LYS A 4 -7.12 -19.53 24.53
N GLY A 5 -6.79 -18.38 23.95
CA GLY A 5 -6.94 -16.97 24.31
C GLY A 5 -6.61 -16.12 23.06
N LYS A 6 -7.29 -14.98 22.94
CA LYS A 6 -7.28 -14.02 21.83
C LYS A 6 -5.92 -13.33 21.68
N LYS A 7 -5.40 -13.19 20.44
CA LYS A 7 -4.30 -12.26 20.12
C LYS A 7 -4.88 -10.87 19.76
N PRO A 8 -4.22 -9.77 20.15
CA PRO A 8 -4.83 -8.43 20.25
C PRO A 8 -4.98 -7.72 18.89
N PRO A 9 -5.94 -6.77 18.77
CA PRO A 9 -6.05 -5.90 17.61
C PRO A 9 -5.05 -4.75 17.76
N LYS A 10 -4.17 -4.56 16.78
CA LYS A 10 -3.29 -3.38 16.76
C LYS A 10 -4.01 -2.24 16.04
N THR A 11 -4.76 -1.48 16.83
CA THR A 11 -5.26 -0.15 16.50
C THR A 11 -4.08 0.81 16.38
N THR A 12 -4.07 1.68 15.36
CA THR A 12 -3.40 2.99 15.47
C THR A 12 -4.06 3.97 14.51
N THR A 13 -5.05 4.69 15.03
CA THR A 13 -5.46 6.03 14.60
C THR A 13 -4.33 7.00 14.89
N SER A 14 -4.01 7.92 13.97
CA SER A 14 -3.47 9.27 14.23
C SER A 14 -3.26 10.01 12.91
N ASP A 15 -4.15 10.97 12.64
CA ASP A 15 -3.95 12.07 11.70
C ASP A 15 -2.65 12.84 12.00
N LYS A 16 -1.84 13.09 10.96
CA LYS A 16 -1.05 14.33 10.84
C LYS A 16 -0.57 14.52 9.40
N ASP A 17 -1.04 15.62 8.84
CA ASP A 17 -0.60 16.20 7.59
C ASP A 17 0.81 16.81 7.72
N SER A 18 1.52 16.82 6.59
CA SER A 18 2.67 17.67 6.23
C SER A 18 4.10 17.38 6.69
N SER A 19 4.95 17.34 5.66
CA SER A 19 6.36 17.77 5.56
C SER A 19 7.47 16.71 5.69
N SER A 20 7.98 16.34 4.51
CA SER A 20 9.40 16.15 4.17
C SER A 20 10.37 15.84 5.31
N THR A 21 10.77 14.57 5.43
CA THR A 21 12.19 14.19 5.60
C THR A 21 12.37 12.66 5.53
N THR A 22 13.03 12.24 4.45
CA THR A 22 13.96 11.10 4.43
C THR A 22 13.53 9.77 5.07
N ASN A 23 12.52 9.09 4.50
CA ASN A 23 12.49 7.63 4.61
C ASN A 23 11.79 7.02 3.40
N ARG A 24 12.56 6.61 2.39
CA ARG A 24 12.11 6.04 1.11
C ARG A 24 11.30 4.73 1.25
N PHE A 25 11.12 4.23 2.47
CA PHE A 25 10.28 3.08 2.80
C PHE A 25 8.90 3.47 3.33
N ARG A 26 8.70 4.74 3.73
CA ARG A 26 7.43 5.21 4.30
C ARG A 26 6.45 5.72 3.25
N GLY A 27 6.91 6.18 2.08
CA GLY A 27 6.02 6.76 1.06
C GLY A 27 4.95 5.77 0.59
N GLY A 28 5.36 4.60 0.08
CA GLY A 28 4.43 3.66 -0.53
C GLY A 28 3.37 3.11 0.44
N GLU A 29 3.77 2.77 1.66
CA GLU A 29 2.83 2.25 2.67
C GLU A 29 1.87 3.32 3.20
N LEU A 30 2.34 4.56 3.38
CA LEU A 30 1.48 5.67 3.79
C LEU A 30 0.41 5.96 2.72
N ILE A 31 0.77 5.93 1.45
CA ILE A 31 -0.15 6.17 0.35
C ILE A 31 -1.14 5.01 0.21
N PHE A 32 -0.66 3.77 0.33
CA PHE A 32 -1.54 2.61 0.36
C PHE A 32 -2.59 2.74 1.47
N ASN A 33 -2.16 3.08 2.69
CA ASN A 33 -3.07 3.26 3.83
C ASN A 33 -4.00 4.47 3.63
N ARG A 34 -3.53 5.55 3.00
CA ARG A 34 -4.37 6.69 2.64
C ARG A 34 -5.49 6.25 1.71
N ILE A 35 -5.17 5.58 0.61
CA ILE A 35 -6.17 5.08 -0.35
C ILE A 35 -7.11 4.05 0.30
N LEU A 36 -6.59 3.22 1.20
CA LEU A 36 -7.40 2.23 1.91
C LEU A 36 -8.46 2.89 2.80
N HIS A 37 -8.12 3.96 3.51
CA HIS A 37 -9.00 4.58 4.51
C HIS A 37 -9.75 5.82 4.01
N ASP A 38 -9.28 6.48 2.96
CA ASP A 38 -9.89 7.66 2.41
C ASP A 38 -11.13 7.29 1.56
N LYS A 39 -12.31 7.73 2.02
CA LYS A 39 -13.59 7.47 1.34
C LYS A 39 -13.79 8.32 0.10
N THR A 40 -12.97 9.36 -0.10
CA THR A 40 -13.06 10.23 -1.28
C THR A 40 -12.38 9.61 -2.50
N ILE A 41 -11.51 8.62 -2.29
CA ILE A 41 -10.77 7.94 -3.36
C ILE A 41 -11.53 6.68 -3.79
N ASP A 42 -11.89 6.62 -5.07
CA ASP A 42 -12.46 5.41 -5.66
C ASP A 42 -11.34 4.39 -5.92
N ARG A 43 -11.24 3.40 -5.02
CA ARG A 43 -10.23 2.33 -5.08
C ARG A 43 -10.28 1.50 -6.37
N SER A 44 -11.44 1.45 -7.02
CA SER A 44 -11.64 0.73 -8.28
C SER A 44 -10.85 1.36 -9.44
N LYS A 45 -10.54 2.65 -9.31
CA LYS A 45 -9.77 3.44 -10.28
C LYS A 45 -8.30 3.55 -9.92
N VAL A 46 -7.88 2.89 -8.84
CA VAL A 46 -6.51 2.93 -8.35
C VAL A 46 -5.76 1.71 -8.88
N ILE A 47 -4.60 1.98 -9.46
CA ILE A 47 -3.65 0.98 -9.93
C ILE A 47 -2.36 1.10 -9.11
N ILE A 48 -1.84 -0.04 -8.66
CA ILE A 48 -0.59 -0.16 -7.94
C ILE A 48 0.45 -0.72 -8.90
N GLY A 49 1.54 0.03 -9.10
CA GLY A 49 2.75 -0.43 -9.74
C GLY A 49 3.71 -1.05 -8.72
N TYR A 50 4.15 -2.27 -8.95
CA TYR A 50 5.15 -2.93 -8.11
C TYR A 50 6.25 -3.60 -8.93
N GLU A 51 7.43 -3.73 -8.34
CA GLU A 51 8.60 -4.37 -8.95
C GLU A 51 8.63 -5.86 -8.60
N ASP A 52 8.44 -6.73 -9.61
CA ASP A 52 8.65 -8.17 -9.52
C ASP A 52 10.14 -8.52 -9.70
N ARG A 53 10.58 -9.64 -9.11
CA ARG A 53 12.00 -10.04 -9.11
C ARG A 53 12.48 -10.53 -10.47
N PHE A 54 11.58 -11.00 -11.31
CA PHE A 54 11.91 -11.67 -12.56
C PHE A 54 11.43 -10.88 -13.77
N THR A 55 10.27 -10.24 -13.67
CA THR A 55 9.59 -9.63 -14.81
C THR A 55 9.57 -8.10 -14.80
N GLY A 56 10.09 -7.47 -13.73
CA GLY A 56 10.19 -6.00 -13.65
C GLY A 56 8.92 -5.35 -13.12
N ILE A 57 8.53 -4.19 -13.68
CA ILE A 57 7.39 -3.41 -13.16
C ILE A 57 6.07 -4.01 -13.66
N HIS A 58 5.19 -4.37 -12.72
CA HIS A 58 3.83 -4.83 -12.97
C HIS A 58 2.81 -3.87 -12.40
N GLU A 59 1.64 -3.83 -13.03
CA GLU A 59 0.49 -3.06 -12.58
C GLU A 59 -0.65 -4.00 -12.21
N ILE A 60 -1.28 -3.73 -11.05
CA ILE A 60 -2.44 -4.48 -10.57
C ILE A 60 -3.46 -3.51 -9.97
N ALA A 61 -4.74 -3.84 -10.06
CA ALA A 61 -5.79 -3.06 -9.42
C ALA A 61 -5.58 -3.06 -7.89
N PHE A 62 -5.88 -1.93 -7.23
CA PHE A 62 -5.72 -1.81 -5.78
C PHE A 62 -6.51 -2.88 -5.01
N ASN A 63 -7.70 -3.23 -5.51
CA ASN A 63 -8.57 -4.24 -4.89
C ASN A 63 -8.04 -5.67 -5.02
N GLU A 64 -7.17 -5.93 -6.00
CA GLU A 64 -6.57 -7.26 -6.24
C GLU A 64 -5.20 -7.41 -5.57
N PHE A 65 -4.58 -6.29 -5.18
CA PHE A 65 -3.30 -6.29 -4.51
C PHE A 65 -3.37 -6.98 -3.14
N LYS A 66 -2.49 -7.97 -2.93
CA LYS A 66 -2.35 -8.68 -1.65
C LYS A 66 -0.95 -8.51 -1.08
N LYS A 67 -0.88 -8.25 0.22
CA LYS A 67 0.39 -8.12 0.94
C LYS A 67 1.01 -9.50 1.19
N VAL A 68 2.34 -9.57 1.31
CA VAL A 68 3.08 -10.80 1.67
C VAL A 68 2.51 -11.53 2.89
N HIS A 69 2.02 -10.79 3.89
CA HIS A 69 1.51 -11.40 5.13
C HIS A 69 0.10 -11.98 4.99
N GLU A 70 -0.60 -11.68 3.90
CA GLU A 70 -1.99 -12.10 3.64
C GLU A 70 -2.05 -13.26 2.65
N HIS A 71 -0.99 -13.45 1.84
CA HIS A 71 -0.96 -14.46 0.79
C HIS A 71 0.48 -14.93 0.53
N GLU A 72 0.65 -16.22 0.24
CA GLU A 72 1.95 -16.84 -0.05
C GLU A 72 2.70 -16.16 -1.22
N TYR A 73 1.93 -15.70 -2.21
CA TYR A 73 2.43 -14.95 -3.38
C TYR A 73 2.20 -13.43 -3.26
N GLY A 74 1.98 -12.93 -2.04
CA GLY A 74 1.74 -11.51 -1.82
C GLY A 74 2.96 -10.66 -2.19
N VAL A 75 2.71 -9.39 -2.51
CA VAL A 75 3.77 -8.45 -2.88
C VAL A 75 4.26 -7.72 -1.61
N PRO A 76 5.57 -7.70 -1.33
CA PRO A 76 6.12 -6.89 -0.24
C PRO A 76 5.93 -5.39 -0.49
N MET A 77 5.58 -4.65 0.57
CA MET A 77 5.30 -3.20 0.49
C MET A 77 6.49 -2.37 -0.01
N HIS A 78 7.71 -2.80 0.29
CA HIS A 78 8.93 -2.14 -0.18
C HIS A 78 9.15 -2.25 -1.70
N ARG A 79 8.31 -3.00 -2.41
CA ARG A 79 8.35 -3.14 -3.88
C ARG A 79 7.34 -2.27 -4.59
N LEU A 80 6.50 -1.55 -3.85
CA LEU A 80 5.64 -0.55 -4.46
C LEU A 80 6.51 0.53 -5.11
N ARG A 81 6.22 0.76 -6.38
CA ARG A 81 6.97 1.68 -7.23
C ARG A 81 6.19 2.94 -7.50
N HIS A 82 4.93 2.82 -7.90
CA HIS A 82 4.08 3.95 -8.21
C HIS A 82 2.61 3.64 -7.94
N PHE A 83 1.81 4.69 -7.80
CA PHE A 83 0.35 4.61 -7.74
C PHE A 83 -0.23 5.46 -8.86
N LYS A 84 -1.24 4.93 -9.53
CA LYS A 84 -2.04 5.68 -10.49
C LYS A 84 -3.49 5.77 -10.05
N ILE A 85 -4.12 6.89 -10.33
CA ILE A 85 -5.55 7.11 -10.15
C ILE A 85 -6.09 7.62 -11.48
N ASN A 86 -7.09 6.95 -12.06
CA ASN A 86 -7.63 7.31 -13.39
C ASN A 86 -6.58 7.38 -14.51
N GLY A 87 -5.51 6.59 -14.41
CA GLY A 87 -4.41 6.58 -15.38
C GLY A 87 -3.33 7.64 -15.13
N GLU A 88 -3.52 8.55 -14.19
CA GLU A 88 -2.52 9.57 -13.82
C GLU A 88 -1.66 9.09 -12.64
N VAL A 89 -0.34 9.27 -12.73
CA VAL A 89 0.61 8.89 -11.66
C VAL A 89 0.53 9.91 -10.54
N VAL A 90 -0.07 9.54 -9.42
CA VAL A 90 -0.21 10.41 -8.23
C VAL A 90 0.98 10.31 -7.29
N TRP A 91 1.75 9.22 -7.41
CA TRP A 91 2.99 9.04 -6.66
C TRP A 91 3.90 8.06 -7.38
N ASP A 92 5.19 8.37 -7.41
CA ASP A 92 6.25 7.49 -7.90
C ASP A 92 7.44 7.59 -6.94
N ARG A 93 7.99 6.44 -6.55
CA ARG A 93 9.13 6.33 -5.65
C ARG A 93 10.44 6.90 -6.24
N THR A 94 10.54 6.94 -7.56
CA THR A 94 11.74 7.33 -8.31
C THR A 94 11.76 8.79 -8.71
N ASN A 95 10.58 9.41 -8.85
CA ASN A 95 10.51 10.82 -9.20
C ASN A 95 11.04 11.66 -8.03
N LYS A 96 12.16 12.32 -8.27
CA LYS A 96 12.78 13.33 -7.42
C LYS A 96 12.58 14.69 -8.05
#